data_AF-A0AA92Q900-F1
#
_entry.id   AF-A0AA92Q900-F1
#
_cell.length_a   1.000
_cell.length_b   1.000
_cell.length_c   1.000
_cell.angle_alpha   90.00
_cell.angle_beta   90.00
_cell.angle_gamma   90.00
#
_symmetry.space_group_name_H-M   'P 1'
#
loop_
_entity.id
_entity.type
_entity.pdbx_description
1 polymer ?
#
loop_
_entity_poly.entity_id
_entity_poly.type
_entity_poly.pdbx_seq_one_letter_code
_entity_poly.pdbx_strand_id
1 'polypeptide(L)'
;MSSISVENRTGRDVLIAIYSPFGPLTDGPVKAGETKKFALETLSIGSTFTVRADYPVEEQHTWTVTIKHTLRHPESDVIVLTGGPDGGDWRTA
;
A
#
# COMPACT_ATOMS: atom_id res chain seq x y z
N MET A 1 -14.43 9.81 7.04
CA MET A 1 -12.97 9.82 7.28
C MET A 1 -12.28 9.28 6.05
N SER A 2 -11.28 10.00 5.55
CA SER A 2 -10.43 9.60 4.42
C SER A 2 -9.74 8.27 4.70
N SER A 3 -9.85 7.32 3.79
CA SER A 3 -9.20 6.01 3.96
C SER A 3 -8.95 5.33 2.63
N ILE A 4 -7.99 4.43 2.60
CA ILE A 4 -7.74 3.53 1.48
C ILE A 4 -7.74 2.09 1.97
N SER A 5 -8.33 1.19 1.18
CA SER A 5 -8.26 -0.24 1.45
C SER A 5 -7.19 -0.87 0.57
N VAL A 6 -6.41 -1.79 1.13
CA VAL A 6 -5.39 -2.54 0.40
C VAL A 6 -5.72 -4.01 0.54
N GLU A 7 -6.05 -4.64 -0.58
CA GLU A 7 -6.29 -6.07 -0.71
C GLU A 7 -5.00 -6.78 -1.15
N ASN A 8 -4.51 -7.70 -0.32
CA ASN A 8 -3.31 -8.45 -0.61
C ASN A 8 -3.62 -9.79 -1.29
N ARG A 9 -3.41 -9.89 -2.61
CA ARG A 9 -3.50 -11.13 -3.39
C ARG A 9 -2.13 -11.70 -3.79
N THR A 10 -1.06 -11.31 -3.11
CA THR A 10 0.33 -11.71 -3.45
C THR A 10 0.69 -13.11 -2.93
N GLY A 11 -0.17 -13.72 -2.09
CA GLY A 11 0.07 -15.04 -1.50
C GLY A 11 1.11 -15.06 -0.37
N ARG A 12 1.59 -13.89 0.06
CA ARG A 12 2.54 -13.72 1.17
C ARG A 12 2.22 -12.45 1.96
N ASP A 13 2.66 -12.40 3.21
CA ASP A 13 2.44 -11.22 4.06
C ASP A 13 3.31 -10.06 3.57
N VAL A 14 2.72 -8.87 3.47
CA VAL A 14 3.41 -7.67 2.99
C VAL A 14 3.29 -6.54 4.01
N LEU A 15 4.34 -5.75 4.16
CA LEU A 15 4.26 -4.49 4.91
C LEU A 15 3.85 -3.39 3.95
N ILE A 16 2.77 -2.68 4.26
CA ILE A 16 2.33 -1.53 3.47
C ILE A 16 2.70 -0.26 4.21
N ALA A 17 3.29 0.69 3.49
CA ALA A 17 3.57 2.03 3.97
C ALA A 17 2.95 3.08 3.04
N ILE A 18 2.28 4.07 3.62
CA ILE A 18 1.64 5.16 2.90
C ILE A 18 2.33 6.47 3.25
N TYR A 19 2.67 7.24 2.22
CA TYR A 19 3.37 8.51 2.33
C TYR A 19 2.56 9.63 1.69
N SER A 20 2.49 10.76 2.37
CA SER A 20 2.15 12.05 1.76
C SER A 20 3.38 12.65 1.07
N PRO A 21 3.24 13.75 0.31
CA PRO A 21 4.38 14.52 -0.19
C PRO A 21 5.25 15.10 0.92
N PHE A 22 4.74 15.18 2.15
CA PHE A 22 5.41 15.77 3.32
C PHE A 22 6.04 14.73 4.25
N GLY A 23 5.80 13.43 4.03
CA GLY A 23 6.34 12.37 4.90
C GLY A 23 5.39 11.18 5.10
N PRO A 24 5.80 10.20 5.94
CA PRO A 24 5.01 9.00 6.22
C PRO A 24 3.71 9.34 6.94
N LEU A 25 2.65 8.62 6.59
CA LEU A 25 1.32 8.78 7.19
C LEU A 25 0.97 7.61 8.09
N THR A 26 1.09 6.40 7.56
CA THR A 26 0.70 5.18 8.25
C THR A 26 1.38 4.00 7.59
N ASP A 27 1.59 2.95 8.36
CA ASP A 27 2.10 1.68 7.89
C ASP A 27 1.42 0.52 8.61
N GLY A 28 1.58 -0.67 8.07
CA GLY A 28 1.30 -1.89 8.79
C GLY A 28 1.19 -3.13 7.91
N PRO A 29 1.26 -4.32 8.52
CA PRO A 29 1.21 -5.56 7.79
C PRO A 29 -0.19 -5.81 7.22
N VAL A 30 -0.23 -6.39 6.03
CA VAL A 30 -1.43 -6.92 5.36
C VAL A 30 -1.15 -8.39 5.03
N LYS A 31 -1.87 -9.31 5.68
CA LYS A 31 -1.63 -10.73 5.47
C LYS A 31 -2.08 -11.18 4.09
N ALA A 32 -1.52 -12.29 3.63
CA ALA A 32 -1.95 -12.91 2.37
C ALA A 32 -3.47 -13.17 2.38
N GLY A 33 -4.17 -12.67 1.35
CA GLY A 33 -5.62 -12.82 1.20
C GLY A 33 -6.48 -11.85 2.02
N GLU A 34 -5.86 -10.95 2.80
CA GLU A 34 -6.61 -9.97 3.60
C GLU A 34 -6.75 -8.62 2.91
N THR A 35 -7.84 -7.92 3.25
CA THR A 35 -8.02 -6.49 2.95
C THR A 35 -7.86 -5.70 4.23
N LYS A 36 -6.91 -4.75 4.24
CA LYS A 36 -6.70 -3.84 5.36
C LYS A 36 -7.04 -2.41 4.98
N LYS A 37 -7.72 -1.71 5.88
CA LYS A 37 -8.07 -0.30 5.72
C LYS A 37 -7.06 0.57 6.45
N PHE A 38 -6.50 1.55 5.75
CA PHE A 38 -5.58 2.54 6.28
C PHE A 38 -6.27 3.90 6.35
N ALA A 39 -6.20 4.55 7.51
CA ALA A 39 -6.74 5.89 7.70
C ALA A 39 -5.79 6.92 7.10
N LEU A 40 -6.34 7.87 6.35
CA LEU A 40 -5.62 8.95 5.71
C LEU A 40 -5.97 10.28 6.38
N GLU A 41 -5.97 10.30 7.71
CA GLU A 41 -6.59 11.34 8.54
C GLU A 41 -6.14 12.77 8.22
N THR A 42 -4.92 12.93 7.70
CA THR A 42 -4.32 14.22 7.36
C THR A 42 -4.48 14.61 5.89
N LEU A 43 -4.98 13.71 5.04
CA LEU A 43 -5.16 13.96 3.61
C LEU A 43 -6.59 14.38 3.30
N SER A 44 -6.68 15.52 2.63
CA SER A 44 -7.93 16.01 2.04
C SER A 44 -8.22 15.29 0.72
N ILE A 45 -9.49 15.25 0.30
CA ILE A 45 -9.89 14.77 -1.04
C ILE A 45 -9.06 15.51 -2.11
N GLY A 46 -8.56 14.76 -3.10
CA GLY A 46 -7.67 15.24 -4.15
C GLY A 46 -6.19 15.29 -3.77
N SER A 47 -5.84 15.06 -2.51
CA SER A 47 -4.42 15.02 -2.09
C SER A 47 -3.70 13.86 -2.74
N THR A 48 -2.45 14.11 -3.09
CA THR A 48 -1.58 13.08 -3.66
C THR A 48 -0.92 12.28 -2.55
N PHE A 49 -0.79 10.97 -2.71
CA PHE A 49 -0.01 10.12 -1.81
C PHE A 49 0.66 8.97 -2.58
N THR A 50 1.63 8.34 -1.94
CA THR A 50 2.37 7.19 -2.45
C THR A 50 2.11 5.99 -1.56
N VAL A 51 1.78 4.85 -2.16
CA VAL A 51 1.70 3.57 -1.44
C VAL A 51 2.89 2.70 -1.84
N ARG A 52 3.52 2.09 -0.83
CA ARG A 52 4.67 1.21 -0.95
C ARG A 52 4.32 -0.14 -0.34
N ALA A 53 4.67 -1.22 -1.06
CA ALA A 53 4.65 -2.56 -0.50
C ALA A 53 6.08 -3.08 -0.36
N ASP A 54 6.40 -3.51 0.85
CA ASP A 54 7.67 -4.12 1.23
C ASP A 54 7.44 -5.61 1.43
N TYR A 55 8.10 -6.42 0.60
CA TYR A 55 8.04 -7.88 0.66
C TYR A 55 9.20 -8.40 1.52
N PRO A 56 8.94 -9.30 2.49
CA PRO A 56 10.01 -9.96 3.23
C PRO A 56 10.79 -10.84 2.25
N VAL A 57 12.13 -10.75 2.27
CA VAL A 57 13.01 -11.68 1.55
C VAL A 57 13.72 -12.59 2.55
N GLU A 58 14.23 -13.74 2.10
CA GLU A 58 14.90 -14.74 2.96
C GLU A 58 16.13 -14.19 3.69
N GLU A 59 16.77 -13.14 3.17
CA GLU A 59 17.81 -12.40 3.90
C GLU A 59 17.18 -11.36 4.84
N GLN A 60 17.46 -11.51 6.13
CA GLN A 60 16.81 -10.84 7.26
C GLN A 60 16.92 -9.29 7.29
N HIS A 61 17.54 -8.67 6.29
CA HIS A 61 17.80 -7.23 6.22
C HIS A 61 17.48 -6.58 4.85
N THR A 62 16.94 -7.34 3.91
CA THR A 62 16.67 -6.84 2.56
C THR A 62 15.17 -6.86 2.31
N TRP A 63 14.58 -5.71 1.97
CA TRP A 63 13.17 -5.63 1.56
C TRP A 63 13.17 -5.26 0.09
N THR A 64 12.57 -6.09 -0.76
CA THR A 64 12.37 -5.69 -2.15
C THR A 64 11.13 -4.80 -2.21
N VAL A 65 11.33 -3.60 -2.73
CA VAL A 65 10.32 -2.55 -2.72
C VAL A 65 9.65 -2.46 -4.07
N THR A 66 8.34 -2.69 -4.11
CA THR A 66 7.54 -2.27 -5.26
C THR A 66 6.90 -0.92 -4.92
N ILE A 67 7.45 0.15 -5.50
CA ILE A 67 6.86 1.49 -5.43
C ILE A 67 6.10 1.72 -6.73
N LYS A 68 4.77 1.86 -6.69
CA LYS A 68 4.02 2.62 -7.70
C LYS A 68 2.54 2.71 -7.36
N HIS A 69 2.17 3.85 -6.79
CA HIS A 69 1.18 4.70 -7.44
C HIS A 69 1.13 6.06 -6.74
N THR A 70 1.27 7.12 -7.53
CA THR A 70 0.82 8.46 -7.15
C THR A 70 -0.70 8.46 -7.28
N LEU A 71 -1.42 8.28 -6.18
CA LEU A 71 -2.88 8.26 -6.16
C LEU A 71 -3.41 9.63 -5.75
N ARG A 72 -4.55 10.02 -6.30
CA ARG A 72 -5.33 11.18 -5.81
C ARG A 72 -6.41 10.64 -4.91
N HIS A 73 -6.43 11.08 -3.66
CA HIS A 73 -7.39 10.65 -2.64
C HIS A 73 -8.85 10.89 -3.06
N PRO A 74 -9.67 9.86 -3.32
CA PRO A 74 -11.12 9.96 -3.42
C PRO A 74 -11.78 9.54 -2.10
N GLU A 75 -13.11 9.58 -2.02
CA GLU A 75 -13.81 9.25 -0.77
C GLU A 75 -13.65 7.77 -0.35
N SER A 76 -13.27 6.88 -1.27
CA SER A 76 -12.77 5.51 -1.00
C SER A 76 -12.13 4.90 -2.24
N ASP A 77 -10.85 4.51 -2.16
CA ASP A 77 -10.17 3.65 -3.14
C ASP A 77 -9.85 2.28 -2.53
N VAL A 78 -9.85 1.24 -3.36
CA VAL A 78 -9.32 -0.08 -3.04
C VAL A 78 -8.12 -0.35 -3.96
N ILE A 79 -6.94 -0.59 -3.38
CA ILE A 79 -5.76 -1.09 -4.09
C ILE A 79 -5.76 -2.60 -4.01
N VAL A 80 -5.73 -3.27 -5.15
CA VAL A 80 -5.48 -4.71 -5.25
C VAL A 80 -4.00 -4.93 -5.56
N LEU A 81 -3.31 -5.60 -4.65
CA LEU A 81 -1.92 -6.01 -4.80
C LEU A 81 -1.87 -7.42 -5.37
N THR A 82 -1.25 -7.57 -6.53
CA THR A 82 -0.98 -8.88 -7.13
C THR A 82 0.50 -8.99 -7.50
N GLY A 83 1.02 -10.21 -7.61
CA GLY A 83 2.43 -10.43 -7.96
C GLY A 83 3.37 -10.42 -6.75
N GLY A 84 4.65 -10.12 -6.98
CA GLY A 84 5.71 -10.30 -5.97
C GLY A 84 6.79 -9.21 -6.01
N PRO A 85 7.91 -9.42 -5.30
CA PRO A 85 8.99 -8.44 -5.17
C PRO A 85 9.60 -8.01 -6.52
N ASP A 86 9.64 -8.91 -7.50
CA ASP A 86 10.22 -8.68 -8.84
C ASP A 86 9.25 -7.99 -9.81
N GLY A 87 8.03 -7.73 -9.37
CA GLY A 87 6.96 -7.20 -10.21
C GLY A 87 5.59 -7.57 -9.64
N GLY A 88 4.82 -6.55 -9.29
CA GLY A 88 3.43 -6.66 -8.89
C GLY A 88 2.55 -5.70 -9.67
N ASP A 89 1.33 -6.12 -9.96
CA ASP A 89 0.32 -5.30 -10.63
C ASP A 89 -0.57 -4.69 -9.54
N TRP A 90 -0.59 -3.35 -9.54
CA TRP A 90 -1.36 -2.53 -8.62
C TRP A 90 -2.56 -2.00 -9.37
N ARG A 91 -3.77 -2.37 -8.94
CA ARG A 91 -5.01 -1.88 -9.54
C ARG A 91 -5.86 -1.17 -8.53
N THR A 92 -6.41 -0.03 -8.93
CA THR A 92 -7.59 0.53 -8.28
C THR A 92 -8.80 -0.27 -8.76
N ALA A 93 -9.57 -0.84 -7.83
CA ALA A 93 -10.81 -1.57 -8.14
C ALA A 93 -12.00 -0.63 -8.33
#